data_AF-A0A7C5CWE5-F1
#
_entry.id   AF-A0A7C5CWE5-F1
#
_cell.length_a   1.000
_cell.length_b   1.000
_cell.length_c   1.000
_cell.angle_alpha   90.00
_cell.angle_beta   90.00
_cell.angle_gamma   90.00
#
_symmetry.space_group_name_H-M   'P 1'
#
loop_
_entity.id
_entity.type
_entity.pdbx_description
1 polymer ?
#
loop_
_entity_poly.entity_id
_entity_poly.type
_entity_poly.pdbx_seq_one_letter_code
_entity_poly.pdbx_strand_id
1 'polypeptide(L)'
;MEAPARKRTSYRIPGEDLVSEAIREILNEAFTVRSQTLFHRLVLAKLREKEPDRYRLSPARLRRIAARMEDVDLIIHCREDRKKNRSSTCPVCGMKMEDVKNSTLYGWTVATGKVCPTCSYWTGSRKRIPTRYVFTREKEKYLGEKMEGA
;
A
#
# COMPACT_ATOMS: atom_id res chain seq x y z
N MET A 1 17.75 -46.31 4.01
CA MET A 1 17.23 -45.12 3.30
C MET A 1 16.96 -44.04 4.33
N GLU A 2 17.95 -43.20 4.62
CA GLU A 2 17.79 -42.04 5.49
C GLU A 2 16.99 -40.95 4.76
N ALA A 3 15.94 -40.45 5.39
CA ALA A 3 15.18 -39.31 4.89
C ALA A 3 16.06 -38.05 4.91
N PRO A 4 16.08 -37.22 3.84
CA PRO A 4 16.92 -36.03 3.83
C PRO A 4 16.47 -35.05 4.92
N ALA A 5 17.41 -34.70 5.81
CA ALA A 5 17.21 -33.73 6.87
C ALA A 5 16.68 -32.40 6.31
N ARG A 6 15.54 -31.92 6.83
CA ARG A 6 14.97 -30.61 6.45
C ARG A 6 15.98 -29.52 6.79
N LYS A 7 16.64 -28.96 5.78
CA LYS A 7 17.53 -27.79 5.90
C LYS A 7 16.74 -26.66 6.57
N ARG A 8 17.01 -26.37 7.85
CA ARG A 8 16.48 -25.19 8.56
C ARG A 8 17.06 -23.96 7.89
N THR A 9 16.41 -23.49 6.83
CA THR A 9 16.76 -22.25 6.15
C THR A 9 16.46 -21.13 7.13
N SER A 10 17.50 -20.53 7.71
CA SER A 10 17.38 -19.33 8.51
C SER A 10 16.99 -18.18 7.59
N TYR A 11 15.69 -17.98 7.43
CA TYR A 11 15.19 -16.82 6.70
C TYR A 11 15.38 -15.57 7.55
N ARG A 12 15.85 -14.50 6.93
CA ARG A 12 15.92 -13.17 7.51
C ARG A 12 14.77 -12.33 6.98
N ILE A 13 14.15 -11.61 7.89
CA ILE A 13 13.19 -10.57 7.58
C ILE A 13 14.01 -9.31 7.36
N PRO A 14 14.05 -8.74 6.13
CA PRO A 14 14.83 -7.54 5.87
C PRO A 14 14.31 -6.37 6.71
N GLY A 15 15.20 -5.50 7.19
CA GLY A 15 14.83 -4.26 7.88
C GLY A 15 14.02 -3.33 6.97
N GLU A 16 13.24 -2.42 7.56
CA GLU A 16 12.42 -1.49 6.76
C GLU A 16 13.28 -0.54 5.91
N ASP A 17 14.44 -0.10 6.43
CA ASP A 17 15.36 0.78 5.71
C ASP A 17 15.91 0.14 4.43
N LEU A 18 16.33 -1.12 4.53
CA LEU A 18 16.86 -1.88 3.38
C LEU A 18 15.78 -2.09 2.31
N VAL A 19 14.54 -2.37 2.71
CA VAL A 19 13.42 -2.51 1.76
C VAL A 19 13.10 -1.16 1.11
N SER A 20 13.14 -0.08 1.89
CA SER A 20 12.87 1.27 1.39
C SER A 20 13.92 1.74 0.39
N GLU A 21 15.20 1.43 0.64
CA GLU A 21 16.29 1.67 -0.31
C GLU A 21 16.09 0.89 -1.62
N ALA A 22 15.79 -0.40 -1.52
CA ALA A 22 15.53 -1.22 -2.72
C ALA A 22 14.31 -0.74 -3.52
N ILE A 23 13.27 -0.24 -2.84
CA ILE A 23 12.10 0.39 -3.49
C ILE A 23 12.52 1.63 -4.27
N ARG A 24 13.33 2.52 -3.66
CA ARG A 24 13.82 3.74 -4.31
C ARG A 24 14.62 3.44 -5.56
N GLU A 25 15.56 2.49 -5.48
CA GLU A 25 16.36 2.07 -6.63
C GLU A 25 15.48 1.63 -7.81
N ILE A 26 14.50 0.76 -7.54
CA ILE A 26 13.60 0.25 -8.60
C ILE A 26 12.72 1.35 -9.18
N LEU A 27 12.16 2.22 -8.35
CA LEU A 27 11.33 3.33 -8.83
C LEU A 27 12.14 4.42 -9.54
N ASN A 28 13.44 4.56 -9.23
CA ASN A 28 14.35 5.43 -9.98
C ASN A 28 14.61 4.89 -11.39
N GLU A 29 14.69 3.57 -11.56
CA GLU A 29 14.93 2.93 -12.86
C GLU A 29 13.64 2.83 -13.71
N ALA A 30 12.54 2.36 -13.11
CA ALA A 30 11.30 2.04 -13.83
C ALA A 30 10.30 3.20 -13.92
N PHE A 31 10.46 4.25 -13.09
CA PHE A 31 9.53 5.37 -12.85
C PHE A 31 8.14 4.96 -12.29
N THR A 32 7.50 3.95 -12.88
CA THR A 32 6.14 3.49 -12.55
C THR A 32 6.02 1.97 -12.63
N VAL A 33 5.49 1.35 -11.58
CA VAL A 33 5.19 -0.09 -11.53
C VAL A 33 3.71 -0.32 -11.28
N ARG A 34 2.99 -0.80 -12.30
CA ARG A 34 1.51 -0.89 -12.30
C ARG A 34 0.91 -2.16 -11.69
N SER A 35 1.72 -2.96 -10.99
CA SER A 35 1.31 -4.26 -10.42
C SER A 35 2.05 -4.57 -9.14
N GLN A 36 1.31 -4.97 -8.11
CA GLN A 36 1.86 -5.43 -6.83
C GLN A 36 2.76 -6.65 -6.97
N THR A 37 2.37 -7.62 -7.81
CA THR A 37 3.13 -8.85 -8.01
C THR A 37 4.44 -8.56 -8.73
N LEU A 38 4.39 -7.70 -9.75
CA LEU A 38 5.60 -7.28 -10.47
C LEU A 38 6.54 -6.51 -9.54
N PHE A 39 6.01 -5.53 -8.79
CA PHE A 39 6.80 -4.74 -7.86
C PHE A 39 7.45 -5.62 -6.78
N HIS A 40 6.70 -6.59 -6.25
CA HIS A 40 7.23 -7.57 -5.30
C HIS A 40 8.35 -8.42 -5.88
N ARG A 41 8.19 -8.91 -7.12
CA ARG A 41 9.22 -9.69 -7.80
C ARG A 41 10.51 -8.88 -7.99
N LEU A 42 10.39 -7.63 -8.43
CA LEU A 42 11.54 -6.74 -8.65
C LEU A 42 12.29 -6.45 -7.35
N VAL A 43 11.56 -6.04 -6.30
CA VAL A 43 12.16 -5.74 -4.99
C VAL A 43 12.82 -6.98 -4.40
N LEU A 44 12.16 -8.14 -4.50
CA LEU A 44 12.74 -9.38 -3.99
C LEU A 44 13.98 -9.82 -4.78
N ALA A 45 14.01 -9.63 -6.10
CA ALA A 45 15.19 -9.89 -6.92
C ALA A 45 16.36 -9.00 -6.47
N LYS A 46 16.11 -7.70 -6.30
CA LYS A 46 17.12 -6.72 -5.86
C LYS A 46 17.69 -7.04 -4.49
N LEU A 47 16.84 -7.41 -3.52
CA LEU A 47 17.29 -7.81 -2.18
C LEU A 47 18.15 -9.08 -2.21
N ARG A 48 17.88 -10.00 -3.14
CA ARG A 48 18.63 -11.26 -3.29
C ARG A 48 19.97 -11.07 -3.99
N GLU A 49 20.16 -10.00 -4.76
CA GLU A 49 21.50 -9.62 -5.27
C GLU A 49 22.46 -9.30 -4.11
N LYS A 50 21.97 -8.63 -3.05
CA LYS A 50 22.77 -8.29 -1.86
C LYS A 50 23.01 -9.51 -0.95
N GLU A 51 21.97 -10.29 -0.61
CA GLU A 51 22.12 -11.56 0.11
C GLU A 51 21.24 -12.67 -0.51
N PRO A 52 21.83 -13.62 -1.26
CA PRO A 52 21.11 -14.75 -1.82
C PRO A 52 20.47 -15.63 -0.73
N ASP A 53 19.22 -16.03 -0.96
CA ASP A 53 18.46 -17.05 -0.20
C ASP A 53 18.14 -16.81 1.29
N ARG A 54 18.52 -15.65 1.86
CA ARG A 54 18.10 -15.29 3.22
C ARG A 54 16.84 -14.45 3.26
N TYR A 55 16.64 -13.53 2.32
CA TYR A 55 15.55 -12.57 2.43
C TYR A 55 14.19 -13.11 2.00
N ARG A 56 13.22 -13.03 2.93
CA ARG A 56 11.79 -13.22 2.66
C ARG A 56 11.02 -11.93 2.92
N LEU A 57 10.32 -11.45 1.90
CA LEU A 57 9.43 -10.30 1.97
C LEU A 57 8.05 -10.73 1.46
N SER A 58 6.99 -10.44 2.21
CA SER A 58 5.63 -10.70 1.73
C SER A 58 5.11 -9.53 0.88
N PRO A 59 4.25 -9.75 -0.12
CA PRO A 59 3.65 -8.66 -0.90
C PRO A 59 2.90 -7.65 -0.02
N ALA A 60 2.23 -8.13 1.03
CA ALA A 60 1.53 -7.26 1.97
C ALA A 60 2.50 -6.37 2.77
N ARG A 61 3.64 -6.90 3.23
CA ARG A 61 4.64 -6.10 3.94
C ARG A 61 5.27 -5.07 3.03
N LEU A 62 5.64 -5.46 1.80
CA LEU A 62 6.14 -4.52 0.79
C LEU A 62 5.16 -3.36 0.56
N ARG A 63 3.88 -3.68 0.35
CA ARG A 63 2.84 -2.68 0.17
C ARG A 63 2.74 -1.72 1.35
N ARG A 64 2.78 -2.23 2.59
CA ARG A 64 2.69 -1.39 3.79
C ARG A 64 3.88 -0.46 3.94
N ILE A 65 5.09 -0.94 3.62
CA ILE A 65 6.31 -0.11 3.65
C ILE A 65 6.21 0.97 2.58
N ALA A 66 5.95 0.60 1.33
CA ALA A 66 5.80 1.55 0.23
C ALA A 66 4.69 2.59 0.49
N ALA A 67 3.57 2.17 1.10
CA ALA A 67 2.46 3.06 1.44
C ALA A 67 2.73 4.05 2.58
N ARG A 68 3.87 3.93 3.28
CA ARG A 68 4.32 4.84 4.35
C ARG A 68 5.48 5.74 3.91
N MET A 69 6.09 5.44 2.76
CA MET A 69 7.18 6.23 2.21
C MET A 69 6.61 7.54 1.67
N GLU A 70 7.29 8.65 1.93
CA GLU A 70 6.89 9.98 1.46
C GLU A 70 7.24 10.19 -0.03
N ASP A 71 8.25 9.47 -0.47
CA ASP A 71 8.89 9.49 -1.79
C ASP A 71 8.34 8.42 -2.75
N VAL A 72 7.20 7.82 -2.40
CA VAL A 72 6.47 6.87 -3.24
C VAL A 72 5.01 7.24 -3.25
N ASP A 73 4.45 7.48 -4.43
CA ASP A 73 3.02 7.62 -4.57
C ASP A 73 2.37 6.26 -4.88
N LEU A 74 1.24 6.02 -4.21
CA LEU A 74 0.52 4.75 -4.25
C LEU A 74 -0.90 5.00 -4.74
N ILE A 75 -1.12 4.77 -6.02
CA ILE A 75 -2.45 4.85 -6.63
C ILE A 75 -3.18 3.53 -6.38
N ILE A 76 -4.33 3.63 -5.72
CA ILE A 76 -5.14 2.48 -5.30
C ILE A 76 -6.43 2.42 -6.13
N HIS A 77 -6.50 1.50 -7.07
CA HIS A 77 -7.75 1.20 -7.75
C HIS A 77 -8.61 0.31 -6.86
N CYS A 78 -9.86 0.72 -6.68
CA CYS A 78 -10.83 0.04 -5.83
C CYS A 78 -12.07 -0.33 -6.63
N ARG A 79 -12.71 -1.44 -6.25
CA ARG A 79 -14.10 -1.72 -6.60
C ARG A 79 -15.00 -1.46 -5.39
N GLU A 80 -16.23 -1.04 -5.62
CA GLU A 80 -17.23 -0.94 -4.56
C GLU A 80 -17.93 -2.28 -4.33
N ASP A 81 -18.16 -2.62 -3.07
CA ASP A 81 -18.97 -3.75 -2.65
C ASP A 81 -20.35 -3.26 -2.19
N ARG A 82 -21.37 -4.12 -2.30
CA ARG A 82 -22.72 -3.81 -1.83
C ARG A 82 -22.81 -3.78 -0.30
N LYS A 83 -21.86 -4.40 0.41
CA LYS A 83 -21.80 -4.43 1.87
C LYS A 83 -21.34 -3.09 2.44
N LYS A 84 -21.91 -2.71 3.59
CA LYS A 84 -21.46 -1.54 4.36
C LYS A 84 -20.02 -1.72 4.83
N ASN A 85 -19.24 -0.63 4.85
CA ASN A 85 -17.91 -0.68 5.45
C ASN A 85 -18.05 -0.78 6.97
N ARG A 86 -17.51 -1.86 7.56
CA ARG A 86 -17.43 -2.05 9.02
C ARG A 86 -15.98 -2.03 9.54
N SER A 87 -14.99 -1.92 8.66
CA SER A 87 -13.58 -1.95 9.06
C SER A 87 -13.16 -0.59 9.60
N SER A 88 -12.57 -0.59 10.80
CA SER A 88 -11.84 0.56 11.36
C SER A 88 -10.38 0.61 10.90
N THR A 89 -9.90 -0.44 10.24
CA THR A 89 -8.50 -0.59 9.81
C THR A 89 -8.39 -0.50 8.29
N CYS A 90 -7.35 0.20 7.82
CA CYS A 90 -7.07 0.36 6.41
C CYS A 90 -6.62 -0.98 5.77
N PRO A 91 -7.26 -1.44 4.68
CA PRO A 91 -6.88 -2.68 4.00
C PRO A 91 -5.49 -2.59 3.31
N VAL A 92 -5.01 -1.38 3.04
CA VAL A 92 -3.76 -1.13 2.30
C VAL A 92 -2.57 -1.16 3.24
N CYS A 93 -2.49 -0.20 4.17
CA CYS A 93 -1.35 -0.02 5.07
C CYS A 93 -1.55 -0.63 6.48
N GLY A 94 -2.78 -1.01 6.85
CA GLY A 94 -3.09 -1.56 8.18
C GLY A 94 -3.23 -0.52 9.30
N MET A 95 -3.16 0.78 9.01
CA MET A 95 -3.35 1.84 10.00
C MET A 95 -4.84 2.02 10.35
N LYS A 96 -5.12 2.62 11.52
CA LYS A 96 -6.47 3.01 11.91
C LYS A 96 -6.98 4.11 10.96
N MET A 97 -8.24 4.00 10.55
CA MET A 97 -8.89 4.99 9.71
C MET A 97 -9.59 6.05 10.55
N GLU A 98 -9.63 7.27 10.01
CA GLU A 98 -10.30 8.43 10.60
C GLU A 98 -11.65 8.65 9.92
N ASP A 99 -12.64 9.11 10.68
CA ASP A 99 -13.97 9.39 10.15
C ASP A 99 -13.98 10.72 9.41
N VAL A 100 -14.43 10.69 8.16
CA VAL A 100 -14.74 11.90 7.40
C VAL A 100 -16.13 12.34 7.79
N LYS A 101 -16.20 13.59 8.27
CA LYS A 101 -17.42 14.19 8.77
C LYS A 101 -17.82 15.34 7.85
N ASN A 102 -19.10 15.47 7.56
CA ASN A 102 -19.64 16.60 6.83
C ASN A 102 -20.74 17.30 7.65
N SER A 103 -20.86 18.61 7.47
CA SER A 103 -21.90 19.39 8.10
C SER A 103 -23.15 19.40 7.23
N THR A 104 -24.32 19.22 7.85
CA THR A 104 -25.62 19.33 7.19
C THR A 104 -26.06 20.79 7.14
N LEU A 105 -27.04 21.11 6.29
CA LEU A 105 -27.62 22.46 6.17
C LEU A 105 -28.16 23.02 7.50
N TYR A 106 -28.48 22.15 8.46
CA TYR A 106 -28.99 22.49 9.79
C TYR A 106 -27.89 22.53 10.88
N GLY A 107 -26.61 22.46 10.49
CA GLY A 107 -25.46 22.54 11.42
C GLY A 107 -25.06 21.22 12.09
N TRP A 108 -25.77 20.11 11.86
CA TRP A 108 -25.39 18.80 12.41
C TRP A 108 -24.22 18.18 11.66
N THR A 109 -23.34 17.47 12.37
CA THR A 109 -22.23 16.73 11.77
C THR A 109 -22.57 15.26 11.56
N VAL A 110 -22.45 14.77 10.32
CA VAL A 110 -22.68 13.36 9.96
C VAL A 110 -21.40 12.72 9.41
N ALA A 111 -21.12 11.48 9.81
CA ALA A 111 -20.00 10.72 9.27
C ALA A 111 -20.36 10.21 7.86
N THR A 112 -19.66 10.70 6.84
CA THR A 112 -19.89 10.36 5.43
C THR A 112 -18.99 9.22 4.94
N GLY A 113 -17.85 9.02 5.60
CA GLY A 113 -16.91 7.97 5.22
C GLY A 113 -15.74 7.84 6.19
N LYS A 114 -14.71 7.11 5.75
CA LYS A 114 -13.44 6.94 6.45
C LYS A 114 -12.27 7.20 5.51
N VAL A 115 -11.23 7.85 5.99
CA VAL A 115 -9.98 8.09 5.28
C VAL A 115 -8.79 7.53 6.07
N CYS A 116 -7.78 7.05 5.35
CA CYS A 116 -6.52 6.66 5.95
C CYS A 116 -5.53 7.84 5.88
N PRO A 117 -4.97 8.30 7.01
CA PRO A 117 -4.06 9.44 7.03
C PRO A 117 -2.70 9.15 6.36
N THR A 118 -2.37 7.87 6.10
CA THR A 118 -1.05 7.46 5.63
C THR A 118 -0.97 7.17 4.13
N CYS A 119 -1.92 6.40 3.59
CA CYS A 119 -1.82 5.84 2.23
C CYS A 119 -2.89 6.35 1.27
N SER A 120 -3.57 7.45 1.63
CA SER A 120 -4.64 8.11 0.85
C SER A 120 -5.85 7.22 0.50
N TYR A 121 -5.93 6.02 1.07
CA TYR A 121 -7.09 5.16 0.92
C TYR A 121 -8.31 5.78 1.62
N TRP A 122 -9.41 5.92 0.89
CA TRP A 122 -10.68 6.39 1.44
C TRP A 122 -11.82 5.43 1.12
N THR A 123 -12.88 5.45 1.91
CA THR A 123 -14.08 4.65 1.68
C THR A 123 -15.30 5.40 2.20
N GLY A 124 -16.38 5.42 1.44
CA GLY A 124 -17.66 5.97 1.89
C GLY A 124 -18.42 4.99 2.79
N SER A 125 -19.74 5.10 2.81
CA SER A 125 -20.63 4.19 3.54
C SER A 125 -20.56 2.75 3.03
N ARG A 126 -20.29 2.57 1.72
CA ARG A 126 -20.04 1.27 1.10
C ARG A 126 -18.58 0.86 1.22
N LYS A 127 -18.34 -0.44 1.35
CA LYS A 127 -17.00 -0.99 1.43
C LYS A 127 -16.31 -0.89 0.07
N ARG A 128 -15.18 -0.17 0.01
CA ARG A 128 -14.26 -0.23 -1.14
C ARG A 128 -13.27 -1.38 -0.93
N ILE A 129 -12.99 -2.13 -1.99
CA ILE A 129 -12.05 -3.26 -1.97
C ILE A 129 -10.93 -2.91 -2.96
N PRO A 130 -9.68 -2.76 -2.49
CA PRO A 130 -8.53 -2.56 -3.37
C PRO A 130 -8.37 -3.75 -4.33
N THR A 131 -8.26 -3.47 -5.62
CA THR A 131 -8.10 -4.48 -6.67
C THR A 131 -6.74 -4.40 -7.35
N ARG A 132 -6.20 -3.19 -7.52
CA ARG A 132 -4.91 -2.96 -8.17
C ARG A 132 -4.16 -1.81 -7.51
N TYR A 133 -2.84 -1.95 -7.47
CA TYR A 133 -1.91 -0.95 -6.96
C TYR A 133 -0.97 -0.53 -8.08
N VAL A 134 -0.72 0.78 -8.18
CA VAL A 134 0.30 1.37 -9.04
C VAL A 134 1.22 2.19 -8.14
N PHE A 135 2.52 1.95 -8.28
CA PHE A 135 3.57 2.60 -7.50
C PHE A 135 4.35 3.54 -8.42
N THR A 136 4.53 4.79 -8.04
CA THR A 136 5.27 5.80 -8.80
C THR A 136 6.27 6.53 -7.90
N ARG A 137 7.38 6.99 -8.48
CA ARG A 137 8.42 7.74 -7.76
C ARG A 137 7.96 9.14 -7.36
N GLU A 138 7.23 9.79 -8.24
CA GLU A 138 6.71 11.13 -8.00
C GLU A 138 5.22 11.01 -7.64
N LYS A 139 4.73 11.94 -6.81
CA LYS A 139 3.32 12.31 -6.80
C LYS A 139 3.01 12.86 -8.17
N GLU A 140 2.75 11.98 -9.13
CA GLU A 140 2.31 12.36 -10.45
C GLU A 140 1.07 13.23 -10.21
N LYS A 141 1.19 14.49 -10.60
CA LYS A 141 0.29 15.62 -10.27
C LYS A 141 -1.12 15.37 -10.81
N TYR A 142 -1.86 14.47 -10.18
CA TYR A 142 -3.27 14.24 -10.37
C TYR A 142 -4.01 14.49 -9.04
N LEU A 143 -3.76 15.67 -8.45
CA LEU A 143 -4.91 16.50 -8.11
C LEU A 143 -5.55 16.88 -9.45
N GLY A 144 -6.42 16.01 -9.96
CA GLY A 144 -7.57 16.50 -10.69
C GLY A 144 -8.19 17.57 -9.81
N GLU A 145 -8.29 18.76 -10.37
CA GLU A 145 -9.11 19.89 -9.95
C GLU A 145 -9.69 19.71 -8.55
N LYS A 146 -9.18 20.50 -7.59
CA LYS A 146 -10.02 20.89 -6.46
C LYS A 146 -11.39 21.24 -7.05
N MET A 147 -12.41 20.40 -6.83
CA MET A 147 -13.78 20.85 -6.91
C MET A 147 -13.96 21.80 -5.71
N GLU A 148 -13.40 22.99 -5.82
CA GLU A 148 -14.05 24.20 -5.32
C GLU A 148 -15.22 24.41 -6.27
N GLY A 149 -16.33 23.73 -5.97
CA GLY A 149 -17.58 23.86 -6.67
C GLY A 149 -18.64 24.31 -5.69
N ALA A 150 -18.84 25.63 -5.66
CA ALA A 150 -20.03 26.40 -5.27
C ALA A 150 -20.74 26.06 -3.93
#